data_AF-A0A1B6K216-F1
#
_entry.id   AF-A0A1B6K216-F1
#
_cell.length_a   1.000
_cell.length_b   1.000
_cell.length_c   1.000
_cell.angle_alpha   90.00
_cell.angle_beta   90.00
_cell.angle_gamma   90.00
#
_symmetry.space_group_name_H-M   'P 1'
#
loop_
_entity.id
_entity.type
_entity.pdbx_description
1 polymer ?
#
loop_
_entity_poly.entity_id
_entity_poly.type
_entity_poly.pdbx_seq_one_letter_code
_entity_poly.pdbx_strand_id
1 'polypeptide(L)'
;RDKISKTIKKQPFNGNLINYYKNYRNLLSNLLKISKDNYYKNKINESVGNPKKLWEHIGEFVGKKSKNGEFPIEHFSSHANSSGEGLAVEVANKLNNYFVKVGEELANKIP
;
A
#
# COMPACT_ATOMS: atom_id res chain seq x y z
N ARG A 1 4.91 -8.44 -26.93
CA ARG A 1 6.10 -7.66 -26.49
C ARG A 1 7.44 -8.27 -26.92
N ASP A 2 7.76 -9.50 -26.51
CA ASP A 2 9.12 -10.03 -26.64
C ASP A 2 9.54 -10.36 -28.08
N LYS A 3 8.58 -10.72 -28.94
CA LYS A 3 8.82 -10.90 -30.39
C LYS A 3 9.32 -9.61 -31.05
N ILE A 4 8.66 -8.47 -30.80
CA ILE A 4 9.03 -7.16 -31.37
C ILE A 4 10.37 -6.68 -30.80
N SER A 5 10.61 -6.90 -29.49
CA SER A 5 11.90 -6.61 -28.85
C SER A 5 13.05 -7.37 -29.51
N LYS A 6 12.85 -8.66 -29.83
CA LYS A 6 13.83 -9.47 -30.58
C LYS A 6 14.03 -8.94 -32.01
N THR A 7 12.99 -8.45 -32.68
CA THR A 7 13.09 -7.90 -34.03
C THR A 7 13.88 -6.58 -34.07
N ILE A 8 13.71 -5.68 -33.09
CA ILE A 8 14.49 -4.43 -33.00
C ILE A 8 15.98 -4.72 -32.86
N LYS A 9 16.35 -5.72 -32.04
CA LYS A 9 17.75 -6.12 -31.87
C LYS A 9 18.39 -6.60 -33.18
N LYS A 10 17.60 -7.13 -34.12
CA LYS A 10 18.06 -7.56 -35.45
C LYS A 10 18.12 -6.42 -36.48
N GLN A 11 17.34 -5.35 -36.28
CA GLN A 11 17.27 -4.21 -37.19
C GLN A 11 17.32 -2.88 -36.40
N PRO A 12 18.49 -2.50 -35.86
CA PRO A 12 18.61 -1.38 -34.94
C PRO A 12 18.39 0.00 -35.59
N PHE A 13 18.48 0.11 -36.91
CA PHE A 13 18.31 1.39 -37.64
C PHE A 13 16.89 1.61 -38.16
N ASN A 14 15.96 0.69 -37.91
CA ASN A 14 14.57 0.84 -38.35
C ASN A 14 13.79 1.72 -37.36
N GLY A 15 13.79 3.03 -37.60
CA GLY A 15 13.12 4.03 -36.75
C GLY A 15 11.62 3.79 -36.56
N ASN A 16 10.91 3.35 -37.61
CA ASN A 16 9.48 3.03 -37.55
C ASN A 16 9.20 1.86 -36.60
N LEU A 17 10.01 0.79 -36.69
CA LEU A 17 9.89 -0.37 -35.83
C LEU A 17 10.20 -0.03 -34.35
N ILE A 18 11.19 0.81 -34.11
CA ILE A 18 11.53 1.29 -32.76
C ILE A 18 10.36 2.09 -32.17
N ASN A 19 9.80 3.03 -32.94
CA ASN A 19 8.70 3.86 -32.47
C ASN A 19 7.45 3.01 -32.17
N TYR A 20 7.12 2.07 -33.06
CA TYR A 20 6.03 1.13 -32.86
C TYR A 20 6.17 0.33 -31.56
N TYR A 21 7.36 -0.21 -31.28
CA TYR A 21 7.61 -0.93 -30.03
C TYR A 21 7.47 -0.06 -28.79
N LYS A 22 8.00 1.17 -28.82
CA LYS A 22 7.88 2.12 -27.71
C LYS A 22 6.40 2.39 -27.40
N ASN A 23 5.61 2.71 -28.42
CA ASN A 23 4.18 2.97 -28.28
C ASN A 23 3.44 1.75 -27.73
N TYR A 24 3.70 0.57 -28.29
CA TYR A 24 3.09 -0.67 -27.82
C TYR A 24 3.46 -0.99 -26.37
N ARG A 25 4.74 -0.84 -25.99
CA ARG A 25 5.20 -1.06 -24.61
C ARG A 25 4.51 -0.09 -23.64
N ASN A 26 4.46 1.19 -23.99
CA ASN A 26 3.84 2.22 -23.15
C ASN A 26 2.34 1.97 -22.98
N LEU A 27 1.64 1.64 -24.07
CA LEU A 27 0.23 1.27 -24.03
C LEU A 27 0.00 0.06 -23.12
N LEU A 28 0.79 -1.00 -23.28
CA LEU A 28 0.68 -2.20 -22.43
C LEU A 28 0.94 -1.89 -20.96
N SER A 29 1.99 -1.11 -20.66
CA SER A 29 2.29 -0.68 -19.30
C SER A 29 1.16 0.15 -18.70
N ASN A 30 0.56 1.06 -19.48
CA ASN A 30 -0.58 1.86 -19.04
C ASN A 30 -1.82 1.00 -18.79
N LEU A 31 -2.14 0.07 -19.70
CA LEU A 31 -3.26 -0.85 -19.53
C LEU A 31 -3.08 -1.72 -18.28
N LEU A 32 -1.89 -2.28 -18.06
CA LEU A 32 -1.60 -3.05 -16.85
C LEU A 32 -1.74 -2.23 -15.58
N LYS A 33 -1.30 -0.96 -15.61
CA LYS A 33 -1.48 -0.04 -14.48
C LYS A 33 -2.96 0.21 -14.20
N ILE A 34 -3.72 0.62 -15.22
CA ILE A 34 -5.16 0.90 -15.10
C ILE A 34 -5.92 -0.34 -14.61
N SER A 35 -5.63 -1.52 -15.16
CA SER A 35 -6.28 -2.76 -14.74
C SER A 35 -5.99 -3.11 -13.28
N LYS A 36 -4.75 -2.94 -12.82
CA LYS A 36 -4.39 -3.14 -11.41
C LYS A 36 -5.08 -2.13 -10.50
N ASP A 37 -5.06 -0.85 -10.88
CA ASP A 37 -5.71 0.21 -10.10
C ASP A 37 -7.21 -0.06 -9.97
N ASN A 38 -7.88 -0.43 -11.06
CA ASN A 38 -9.31 -0.76 -11.07
C ASN A 38 -9.61 -2.00 -10.21
N TYR A 39 -8.78 -3.04 -10.30
CA TYR A 39 -8.94 -4.24 -9.48
C TYR A 39 -8.91 -3.94 -7.98
N TYR A 40 -7.91 -3.19 -7.51
CA TYR A 40 -7.80 -2.86 -6.08
C TYR A 40 -8.84 -1.84 -5.64
N LYS A 41 -9.22 -0.86 -6.49
CA LYS A 41 -10.35 0.04 -6.22
C LYS A 41 -11.65 -0.74 -5.99
N ASN A 42 -11.94 -1.72 -6.85
CA ASN A 42 -13.13 -2.55 -6.71
C ASN A 42 -13.09 -3.37 -5.42
N LYS A 43 -11.96 -4.02 -5.10
CA LYS A 43 -11.78 -4.75 -3.84
C LYS A 43 -12.00 -3.87 -2.60
N ILE A 44 -11.52 -2.63 -2.62
CA ILE A 44 -11.71 -1.67 -1.52
C ILE A 44 -13.20 -1.30 -1.39
N ASN A 45 -13.85 -0.98 -2.51
CA ASN A 45 -15.28 -0.64 -2.53
C ASN A 45 -16.16 -1.82 -2.07
N GLU A 46 -15.81 -3.05 -2.44
CA GLU A 46 -16.49 -4.28 -1.99
C GLU A 46 -16.25 -4.61 -0.51
N SER A 47 -15.27 -3.95 0.12
CA SER A 47 -14.94 -4.14 1.54
C SER A 47 -15.53 -3.07 2.45
N VAL A 48 -16.36 -2.16 1.90
CA VAL A 48 -17.11 -1.17 2.69
C VAL A 48 -17.97 -1.90 3.72
N GLY A 49 -17.87 -1.47 4.99
CA GLY A 49 -18.55 -2.13 6.11
C GLY A 49 -17.81 -3.34 6.71
N ASN A 50 -16.69 -3.78 6.11
CA ASN A 50 -15.83 -4.82 6.67
C ASN A 50 -14.36 -4.37 6.75
N PRO A 51 -13.97 -3.68 7.85
CA PRO A 51 -12.62 -3.17 8.03
C PRO A 51 -11.54 -4.25 7.98
N LYS A 52 -11.84 -5.48 8.45
CA LYS A 52 -10.88 -6.59 8.42
C LYS A 52 -10.52 -6.97 6.98
N LYS A 53 -11.53 -7.14 6.13
CA LYS A 53 -11.35 -7.49 4.70
C LYS A 53 -10.64 -6.37 3.94
N LEU A 54 -10.93 -5.11 4.27
CA LEU A 54 -10.22 -3.96 3.72
C LEU A 54 -8.71 -4.05 4.01
N TRP A 55 -8.33 -4.28 5.27
CA TRP A 55 -6.93 -4.39 5.67
C TRP A 55 -6.22 -5.62 5.08
N GLU A 56 -6.93 -6.73 4.87
CA GLU A 56 -6.41 -7.89 4.15
C GLU A 56 -6.04 -7.53 2.70
N HIS A 57 -6.93 -6.84 1.98
CA HIS A 57 -6.66 -6.39 0.60
C HIS A 57 -5.56 -5.34 0.51
N ILE A 58 -5.47 -4.42 1.48
CA ILE A 58 -4.36 -3.46 1.57
C ILE A 58 -3.03 -4.21 1.83
N GLY A 59 -3.04 -5.21 2.71
CA GLY A 59 -1.87 -6.05 2.99
C GLY A 59 -1.39 -6.85 1.78
N GLU A 60 -2.31 -7.36 0.96
CA GLU A 60 -1.99 -7.99 -0.33
C GLU A 60 -1.33 -6.98 -1.29
N PHE A 61 -1.82 -5.75 -1.35
CA PHE A 61 -1.32 -4.70 -2.25
C PHE A 61 0.07 -4.22 -1.89
N VAL A 62 0.33 -3.95 -0.60
CA VAL A 62 1.62 -3.45 -0.11
C VAL A 62 2.72 -4.53 -0.19
N GLY A 63 2.33 -5.79 -0.36
CA GLY A 63 3.19 -6.96 -0.29
C GLY A 63 3.50 -7.27 1.16
N LYS A 64 3.09 -8.46 1.63
CA LYS A 64 3.38 -8.95 2.98
C LYS A 64 4.89 -8.89 3.24
N LYS A 65 5.37 -7.83 3.90
CA LYS A 65 6.62 -7.92 4.67
C LYS A 65 6.33 -8.91 5.81
N SER A 66 7.25 -9.84 6.05
CA SER A 66 7.08 -10.86 7.09
C SER A 66 6.77 -10.20 8.43
N LYS A 67 6.13 -10.99 9.31
CA LYS A 67 5.58 -10.65 10.64
C LYS A 67 6.63 -10.17 11.67
N ASN A 68 7.55 -9.30 11.30
CA ASN A 68 8.61 -8.83 12.17
C ASN A 68 8.18 -7.48 12.73
N GLY A 69 7.38 -7.53 13.79
CA GLY A 69 6.85 -6.36 14.49
C GLY A 69 5.33 -6.32 14.41
N GLU A 70 4.66 -7.13 15.22
CA GLU A 70 3.26 -6.85 15.54
C GLU A 70 3.19 -5.46 16.20
N PHE A 71 2.19 -4.66 15.83
CA PHE A 71 1.94 -3.42 16.53
C PHE A 71 1.74 -3.76 18.01
N PRO A 72 2.42 -3.08 18.95
CA PRO A 72 2.38 -3.45 20.35
C PRO A 72 1.04 -3.01 20.97
N ILE A 73 -0.03 -3.73 20.63
CA ILE A 73 -1.40 -3.46 21.12
C ILE A 73 -1.42 -3.46 22.65
N GLU A 74 -0.61 -4.33 23.25
CA GLU A 74 -0.44 -4.44 24.70
C GLU A 74 -0.03 -3.12 25.37
N HIS A 75 0.75 -2.27 24.71
CA HIS A 75 1.13 -0.96 25.27
C HIS A 75 -0.08 -0.02 25.46
N PHE A 76 -1.15 -0.25 24.71
CA PHE A 76 -2.36 0.56 24.77
C PHE A 76 -3.48 -0.11 25.60
N SER A 77 -3.52 -1.44 25.65
CA SER A 77 -4.58 -2.20 26.34
C SER A 77 -4.24 -2.61 27.79
N SER A 78 -2.97 -2.86 28.13
CA SER A 78 -2.60 -3.49 29.40
C SER A 78 -2.74 -2.60 30.65
N HIS A 79 -2.98 -1.30 30.49
CA HIS A 79 -3.11 -0.33 31.60
C HIS A 79 -4.49 0.32 31.68
N ALA A 80 -5.50 -0.23 31.03
CA ALA A 80 -6.83 0.33 31.13
C ALA A 80 -7.51 -0.13 32.42
N ASN A 81 -7.84 0.84 33.29
CA ASN A 81 -8.53 0.60 34.55
C ASN A 81 -10.05 0.47 34.36
N SER A 82 -10.52 0.62 33.13
CA SER A 82 -11.92 0.73 32.75
C SER A 82 -12.33 -0.45 31.87
N SER A 83 -13.58 -0.92 32.02
CA SER A 83 -14.16 -2.00 31.22
C SER A 83 -15.28 -1.47 30.33
N GLY A 84 -15.50 -2.10 29.17
CA GLY A 84 -16.57 -1.71 28.24
C GLY A 84 -16.30 -0.39 27.52
N GLU A 85 -17.25 0.55 27.57
CA GLU A 85 -17.19 1.81 26.81
C GLU A 85 -16.07 2.76 27.32
N GLY A 86 -15.75 2.72 28.62
CA GLY A 86 -14.64 3.49 29.20
C GLY A 86 -13.26 3.07 28.68
N LEU A 87 -13.08 1.77 28.39
CA LEU A 87 -11.86 1.23 27.79
C LEU A 87 -11.61 1.82 26.40
N ALA A 88 -12.67 1.93 25.59
CA ALA A 88 -12.58 2.47 24.24
C ALA A 88 -12.13 3.93 24.25
N VAL A 89 -12.69 4.74 25.16
CA VAL A 89 -12.30 6.15 25.33
C VAL A 89 -10.86 6.28 25.82
N GLU A 90 -10.45 5.47 26.80
CA GLU A 90 -9.10 5.50 27.34
C GLU A 90 -8.05 5.11 26.29
N VAL A 91 -8.30 4.05 25.52
CA VAL A 91 -7.43 3.61 24.42
C VAL A 91 -7.38 4.66 23.31
N ALA A 92 -8.53 5.25 22.94
CA ALA A 92 -8.58 6.31 21.92
C ALA A 92 -7.73 7.52 22.33
N ASN A 93 -7.82 7.96 23.59
CA ASN A 93 -7.02 9.05 24.11
C ASN A 93 -5.52 8.71 24.14
N LYS A 94 -5.13 7.49 24.51
CA LYS A 94 -3.73 7.04 24.48
C LYS A 94 -3.18 7.01 23.06
N LEU A 95 -3.94 6.50 22.09
CA LEU A 95 -3.55 6.51 20.68
C LEU A 95 -3.42 7.95 20.16
N ASN A 96 -4.38 8.82 20.45
CA ASN A 96 -4.33 10.22 20.04
C ASN A 96 -3.08 10.92 20.58
N ASN A 97 -2.80 10.77 21.87
CA ASN A 97 -1.61 11.33 22.50
C ASN A 97 -0.32 10.80 21.88
N TYR A 98 -0.25 9.50 21.58
CA TYR A 98 0.91 8.90 20.93
C TYR A 98 1.15 9.51 19.53
N PHE A 99 0.13 9.52 18.66
CA PHE A 99 0.29 9.99 17.29
C PHE A 99 0.47 11.52 17.17
N VAL A 100 0.00 12.30 18.15
CA VAL A 100 0.31 13.75 18.21
C VAL A 100 1.77 13.98 18.62
N LYS A 101 2.27 13.26 19.63
CA LYS A 101 3.60 13.49 20.19
C LYS A 101 4.73 12.84 19.38
N VAL A 102 4.46 11.74 18.68
CA VAL A 102 5.50 11.00 17.96
C VAL A 102 6.23 11.86 16.93
N GLY A 103 5.53 12.82 16.30
CA GLY A 103 6.13 13.74 15.34
C GLY A 103 7.16 14.67 15.99
N GLU A 104 6.81 15.28 17.12
CA GLU A 104 7.69 16.15 17.90
C GLU A 104 8.87 15.37 18.47
N GLU A 105 8.62 14.20 19.06
CA GLU A 105 9.66 13.33 19.64
C GLU A 105 10.65 12.84 18.59
N LEU A 106 10.19 12.53 17.37
CA LEU A 106 11.07 12.15 16.27
C LEU A 106 11.87 13.35 15.77
N ALA A 107 11.25 14.53 15.62
CA ALA A 107 11.94 15.73 15.18
C ALA A 107 13.07 16.12 16.16
N ASN A 108 12.82 16.03 17.47
CA ASN A 108 13.82 16.30 18.51
C ASN A 108 14.95 15.26 18.57
N LYS A 109 14.78 14.08 17.96
CA LYS A 109 15.80 13.02 17.87
C LYS A 109 16.64 13.08 16.60
N ILE A 110 16.28 13.92 15.63
CA ILE A 110 17.10 14.14 14.45
C ILE A 110 18.18 15.19 14.83
N PRO A 111 19.47 14.87 14.68
CA PRO A 111 20.57 15.80 15.00
C PRO A 111 20.61 17.02 14.08
#